data_AF-A0A9E7M9N0-F1
#
_entry.id   AF-A0A9E7M9N0-F1
#
_cell.length_a   1.000
_cell.length_b   1.000
_cell.length_c   1.000
_cell.angle_alpha   90.00
_cell.angle_beta   90.00
_cell.angle_gamma   90.00
#
_symmetry.space_group_name_H-M   'P 1'
#
loop_
_entity.id
_entity.type
_entity.pdbx_description
1 polymer ?
#
loop_
_entity_poly.entity_id
_entity_poly.type
_entity_poly.pdbx_seq_one_letter_code
_entity_poly.pdbx_strand_id
1 'polypeptide(L)'
;MRGELIRVLSGVEEKANELKMEGFEPDIVLFGKEAYEFLKSQVNAEFGGEDTVSEISGLTIRVVEELGKDAVVIDSKILGLGLGGAKRVKIIKD
;
A
#
# COMPACT_ATOMS: atom_id res chain seq x y z
N MET A 1 -8.00 -16.44 0.16
CA MET A 1 -7.06 -16.12 1.24
C MET A 1 -5.67 -15.85 0.64
N ARG A 2 -4.92 -16.84 0.14
CA ARG A 2 -3.64 -16.57 -0.55
C ARG A 2 -3.68 -15.64 -1.76
N GLY A 3 -4.72 -15.77 -2.59
CA GLY A 3 -4.88 -14.95 -3.80
C GLY A 3 -5.11 -13.46 -3.52
N GLU A 4 -5.70 -13.11 -2.38
CA GLU A 4 -5.97 -11.72 -2.01
C GLU A 4 -4.70 -11.02 -1.54
N LEU A 5 -3.89 -11.68 -0.71
CA LEU A 5 -2.59 -11.14 -0.30
C LEU A 5 -1.68 -10.90 -1.52
N ILE A 6 -1.60 -11.88 -2.43
CA ILE A 6 -0.83 -11.74 -3.67
C ILE A 6 -1.36 -10.56 -4.50
N ARG A 7 -2.68 -10.43 -4.63
CA ARG A 7 -3.29 -9.30 -5.36
C ARG A 7 -2.90 -7.95 -4.77
N VAL A 8 -2.91 -7.83 -3.43
CA VAL A 8 -2.51 -6.60 -2.75
C VAL A 8 -1.03 -6.29 -2.99
N LEU A 9 -0.15 -7.29 -2.81
CA LEU A 9 1.29 -7.16 -3.05
C LEU A 9 1.59 -6.73 -4.49
N SER A 10 1.01 -7.44 -5.48
CA SER A 10 1.19 -7.11 -6.89
C SER A 10 0.64 -5.73 -7.23
N GLY A 11 -0.51 -5.33 -6.66
CA GLY A 11 -1.08 -4.00 -6.90
C GLY A 11 -0.21 -2.86 -6.35
N VAL A 12 0.40 -3.05 -5.17
CA VAL A 12 1.35 -2.09 -4.61
C VAL A 12 2.62 -2.03 -5.44
N GLU A 13 3.18 -3.17 -5.83
CA GLU A 13 4.39 -3.25 -6.67
C GLU A 13 4.19 -2.62 -8.04
N GLU A 14 3.03 -2.87 -8.68
CA GLU A 14 2.66 -2.27 -9.96
C GLU A 14 2.71 -0.73 -9.86
N LYS A 15 2.06 -0.15 -8.84
CA LYS A 15 2.03 1.31 -8.66
C LYS A 15 3.36 1.91 -8.23
N ALA A 16 4.14 1.20 -7.44
CA ALA A 16 5.51 1.61 -7.13
C ALA A 16 6.39 1.62 -8.39
N ASN A 17 6.26 0.62 -9.26
CA ASN A 17 7.02 0.57 -10.52
C ASN A 17 6.57 1.65 -11.50
N GLU A 18 5.27 1.95 -11.61
CA GLU A 18 4.78 3.11 -12.38
C GLU A 18 5.44 4.41 -11.92
N LEU A 19 5.47 4.67 -10.61
CA LEU A 19 6.12 5.87 -10.04
C LEU A 19 7.62 5.90 -10.38
N LYS A 20 8.32 4.77 -10.27
CA LYS A 20 9.74 4.67 -10.65
C LYS A 20 9.96 4.97 -12.14
N MET A 21 9.10 4.49 -13.02
CA MET A 21 9.17 4.77 -14.46
C MET A 21 8.92 6.24 -14.78
N GLU A 22 8.13 6.93 -13.95
CA GLU A 22 7.89 8.38 -14.01
C GLU A 22 9.03 9.21 -13.39
N GLY A 23 10.05 8.56 -12.80
CA GLY A 23 11.23 9.21 -12.22
C GLY A 23 11.12 9.52 -10.72
N PHE A 24 10.10 8.99 -10.03
CA PHE A 24 9.93 9.15 -8.59
C PHE A 24 10.60 8.03 -7.78
N GLU A 25 10.84 8.29 -6.50
CA GLU A 25 11.41 7.33 -5.54
C GLU A 25 10.35 6.94 -4.49
N PRO A 26 9.42 6.02 -4.80
CA PRO A 26 8.38 5.65 -3.83
C PRO A 26 8.99 5.00 -2.60
N ASP A 27 8.56 5.43 -1.42
CA ASP A 27 9.11 5.03 -0.13
C ASP A 27 8.03 4.64 0.89
N ILE A 28 6.80 5.14 0.73
CA ILE A 28 5.69 4.93 1.66
C ILE A 28 4.45 4.43 0.93
N VAL A 29 3.68 3.56 1.59
CA VAL A 29 2.29 3.27 1.24
C VAL A 29 1.37 3.73 2.37
N LEU A 30 0.48 4.66 2.04
CA LEU A 30 -0.58 5.14 2.91
C LEU A 30 -1.78 4.21 2.77
N PHE A 31 -2.11 3.44 3.80
CA PHE A 31 -3.30 2.60 3.82
C PHE A 31 -4.46 3.29 4.53
N GLY A 32 -5.66 3.16 3.98
CA GLY A 32 -6.89 3.38 4.73
C GLY A 32 -7.03 2.39 5.88
N LYS A 33 -7.80 2.76 6.90
CA LYS A 33 -7.98 1.91 8.10
C LYS A 33 -8.54 0.53 7.76
N GLU A 34 -9.59 0.49 6.92
CA GLU A 34 -10.21 -0.76 6.48
C GLU A 34 -9.22 -1.58 5.62
N ALA A 35 -8.52 -0.91 4.70
CA ALA A 35 -7.51 -1.54 3.87
C ALA A 35 -6.35 -2.15 4.68
N TYR A 36 -5.91 -1.46 5.75
CA TYR A 36 -4.85 -1.94 6.63
C TYR A 36 -5.28 -3.16 7.45
N GLU A 37 -6.47 -3.13 8.04
CA GLU A 37 -7.00 -4.28 8.78
C GLU A 37 -7.26 -5.48 7.85
N PHE A 38 -7.71 -5.22 6.62
CA PHE A 38 -7.79 -6.27 5.60
C PHE A 38 -6.41 -6.88 5.32
N LEU A 39 -5.37 -6.07 5.07
CA LEU A 39 -4.01 -6.55 4.88
C LEU A 39 -3.53 -7.39 6.06
N LYS A 40 -3.67 -6.89 7.30
CA LYS A 40 -3.33 -7.63 8.52
C LYS A 40 -4.05 -8.98 8.58
N SER A 41 -5.36 -9.01 8.30
CA SER A 41 -6.11 -10.26 8.31
C SER A 41 -5.57 -11.28 7.30
N GLN A 42 -5.12 -10.83 6.12
CA GLN A 42 -4.55 -11.71 5.11
C GLN A 42 -3.17 -12.22 5.53
N VAL A 43 -2.32 -11.37 6.09
CA VAL A 43 -1.00 -11.76 6.61
C VAL A 43 -1.15 -12.75 7.77
N ASN A 44 -2.03 -12.48 8.73
CA ASN A 44 -2.25 -13.35 9.88
C ASN A 44 -2.81 -14.71 9.46
N ALA A 45 -3.70 -14.75 8.46
CA ALA A 45 -4.24 -16.00 7.93
C ALA A 45 -3.17 -16.86 7.23
N GLU A 46 -2.18 -16.24 6.58
CA GLU A 46 -1.14 -16.96 5.83
C GLU A 46 0.08 -17.32 6.69
N PHE A 47 0.45 -16.50 7.68
CA PHE A 47 1.69 -16.65 8.45
C PHE A 47 1.47 -16.89 9.96
N GLY A 48 0.22 -16.84 10.45
CA GLY A 48 -0.10 -17.10 11.85
C GLY A 48 0.44 -16.05 12.84
N GLY A 49 0.78 -14.85 12.36
CA GLY A 49 1.33 -13.76 13.19
C GLY A 49 0.27 -12.95 13.93
N GLU A 50 0.63 -12.40 15.08
CA GLU A 50 -0.16 -11.39 15.82
C GLU A 50 0.28 -9.94 15.51
N ASP A 51 1.27 -9.76 14.64
CA ASP A 51 2.00 -8.51 14.55
C ASP A 51 1.43 -7.52 13.54
N THR A 52 1.55 -6.25 13.90
CA THR A 52 1.37 -5.12 13.00
C THR A 52 2.29 -5.25 11.79
N VAL A 53 1.71 -5.13 10.59
CA VAL A 53 2.49 -5.05 9.34
C VAL A 53 3.03 -3.62 9.23
N SER A 54 4.35 -3.45 9.27
CA SER A 54 5.04 -2.16 9.18
C SER A 54 5.58 -1.86 7.79
N GLU A 55 5.70 -2.88 6.94
CA GLU A 55 6.32 -2.80 5.61
C GLU A 55 5.60 -3.71 4.61
N ILE A 56 5.53 -3.29 3.36
CA ILE A 56 5.03 -4.09 2.23
C ILE A 56 5.84 -3.80 0.97
N SER A 57 6.36 -4.85 0.31
CA SER A 57 7.15 -4.73 -0.93
C SER A 57 8.30 -3.72 -0.86
N GLY A 58 8.99 -3.64 0.29
CA GLY A 58 10.10 -2.70 0.50
C GLY A 58 9.67 -1.28 0.88
N LEU A 59 8.37 -1.03 1.05
CA LEU A 59 7.80 0.29 1.32
C LEU A 59 7.24 0.36 2.75
N THR A 60 7.49 1.48 3.42
CA THR A 60 7.00 1.69 4.79
C THR A 60 5.49 1.91 4.78
N ILE A 61 4.77 1.26 5.70
CA ILE A 61 3.32 1.46 5.85
C ILE A 61 3.04 2.62 6.82
N ARG A 62 2.08 3.47 6.44
CA ARG A 62 1.41 4.43 7.33
C ARG A 62 -0.10 4.32 7.15
N VAL A 63 -0.85 4.61 8.20
CA VAL A 63 -2.31 4.57 8.17
C VAL A 63 -2.87 6.00 8.09
N VAL A 64 -3.76 6.24 7.13
CA VAL A 64 -4.51 7.48 6.95
C VAL A 64 -5.98 7.10 6.87
N GLU A 65 -6.74 7.31 7.95
CA GLU A 65 -8.07 6.72 8.13
C GLU A 65 -9.04 7.08 6.99
N GLU A 66 -8.93 8.30 6.47
CA GLU A 66 -9.78 8.87 5.43
C GLU A 66 -9.68 8.15 4.07
N LEU A 67 -8.65 7.32 3.86
CA LEU A 67 -8.51 6.52 2.63
C LEU A 67 -9.41 5.28 2.62
N GLY A 68 -10.01 4.90 3.76
CA GLY A 68 -10.98 3.81 3.86
C GLY A 68 -10.47 2.47 3.29
N LYS A 69 -11.06 2.04 2.16
CA LYS A 69 -10.76 0.78 1.45
C LYS A 69 -9.57 0.84 0.49
N ASP A 70 -8.97 2.01 0.31
CA ASP A 70 -7.88 2.23 -0.62
C ASP A 70 -6.52 2.33 0.08
N ALA A 71 -5.47 2.24 -0.72
CA ALA A 71 -4.12 2.63 -0.35
C ALA A 71 -3.52 3.57 -1.41
N VAL A 72 -2.48 4.31 -1.05
CA VAL A 72 -1.77 5.22 -1.96
C VAL A 72 -0.27 5.01 -1.79
N VAL A 73 0.40 4.60 -2.86
CA VAL A 73 1.87 4.56 -2.92
C VAL A 73 2.36 5.98 -3.20
N ILE A 74 3.33 6.47 -2.43
CA ILE A 74 3.85 7.84 -2.56
C ILE A 74 5.37 7.87 -2.59
N ASP A 75 5.91 8.92 -3.21
CA ASP A 75 7.24 9.46 -2.92
C ASP A 75 7.05 10.62 -1.93
N SER A 76 7.39 10.37 -0.67
CA SER A 76 7.12 11.30 0.42
C SER A 76 7.94 12.59 0.36
N LYS A 77 9.08 12.60 -0.35
CA LYS A 77 9.96 13.78 -0.45
C LYS A 77 9.39 14.84 -1.37
N ILE A 78 8.61 14.43 -2.38
CA ILE A 78 8.09 15.30 -3.43
C ILE A 78 6.57 15.49 -3.38
N LEU A 79 5.86 14.70 -2.58
CA LEU A 79 4.42 14.82 -2.40
C LEU A 79 4.04 16.25 -1.98
N GLY A 80 3.17 16.89 -2.78
CA GLY A 80 2.70 18.26 -2.53
C GLY A 80 3.61 19.38 -3.07
N LEU A 81 4.78 19.04 -3.64
CA LEU A 81 5.68 20.02 -4.28
C LEU A 81 5.49 20.14 -5.80
N GLY A 82 4.71 19.25 -6.41
CA GLY A 82 4.42 19.23 -7.84
C GLY A 82 3.22 18.34 -8.20
N LEU A 83 2.98 18.16 -9.50
CA LEU A 83 1.98 17.20 -10.00
C LEU A 83 2.60 15.80 -10.03
N GLY A 84 1.96 14.82 -9.40
CA GLY A 84 2.40 13.41 -9.38
C GLY A 84 2.86 12.93 -8.00
N GLY A 85 3.70 11.90 -7.98
CA GLY A 85 4.26 11.36 -6.74
C GLY A 85 3.32 10.53 -5.88
N ALA A 86 2.11 10.25 -6.35
CA ALA A 86 1.13 9.45 -5.66
C ALA A 86 0.33 8.59 -6.65
N LYS A 87 0.15 7.30 -6.34
CA LYS A 87 -0.68 6.37 -7.11
C LYS A 87 -1.60 5.60 -6.18
N ARG A 88 -2.90 5.67 -6.45
CA ARG A 88 -3.92 4.93 -5.67
C ARG A 88 -3.96 3.46 -6.10
N VAL A 89 -4.14 2.58 -5.11
CA VAL A 89 -4.42 1.15 -5.23
C VAL A 89 -5.73 0.86 -4.51
N LYS A 90 -6.69 0.22 -5.20
CA LYS A 90 -7.92 -0.26 -4.55
C LYS A 90 -7.64 -1.58 -3.84
N ILE A 91 -7.64 -1.55 -2.50
CA ILE A 91 -7.27 -2.71 -1.68
C ILE A 91 -8.47 -3.64 -1.53
N ILE A 92 -9.61 -3.14 -1.06
CA ILE A 92 -10.81 -3.97 -0.91
C ILE A 92 -11.70 -3.76 -2.14
N LYS A 93 -12.04 -4.85 -2.85
CA LYS A 93 -13.04 -4.81 -3.92
C LYS A 93 -14.43 -4.87 -3.29
N ASP A 94 -15.36 -4.11 -3.86
CA ASP A 94 -16.77 -4.18 -3.49
C ASP A 94 -17.41 -5.49 -3.97
#